data_AF-A0A8X6PZE1-F1
#
_entry.id   AF-A0A8X6PZE1-F1
#
_cell.length_a   1.000
_cell.length_b   1.000
_cell.length_c   1.000
_cell.angle_alpha   90.00
_cell.angle_beta   90.00
_cell.angle_gamma   90.00
#
_symmetry.space_group_name_H-M   'P 1'
#
loop_
_entity.id
_entity.type
_entity.pdbx_description
1 polymer ?
#
loop_
_entity_poly.entity_id
_entity_poly.type
_entity_poly.pdbx_seq_one_letter_code
_entity_poly.pdbx_strand_id
1 'polypeptide(L)' 'MIAKVAFFCAALAAVSASGIVAPLVNTGVSARSQTQDVLGNYAFGYNVKDGLGATNARSEVGDGYG' A
#
# COMPACT_ATOMS: atom_id res chain seq x y z
N MET A 1 4.71 33.58 -28.44
CA MET A 1 3.57 32.66 -28.18
C MET A 1 3.99 31.20 -28.05
N ILE A 2 4.92 30.71 -28.88
CA ILE A 2 5.47 29.33 -28.82
C ILE A 2 5.97 28.93 -27.42
N ALA A 3 6.71 29.79 -26.71
CA ALA A 3 7.20 29.47 -25.37
C ALA A 3 6.10 29.19 -24.35
N LYS A 4 4.97 29.92 -24.44
CA LYS A 4 3.79 29.72 -23.57
C LYS A 4 3.10 28.39 -23.86
N VAL A 5 2.98 28.04 -25.14
CA VAL A 5 2.42 26.76 -25.58
C VAL A 5 3.31 25.60 -25.14
N ALA A 6 4.63 25.73 -25.31
CA ALA A 6 5.59 24.72 -24.86
C ALA A 6 5.54 24.49 -23.34
N PHE A 7 5.45 25.57 -22.55
CA PHE A 7 5.29 25.47 -21.10
C PHE A 7 4.00 24.75 -20.69
N PHE A 8 2.89 25.06 -21.38
CA PHE A 8 1.61 24.42 -21.11
C PHE A 8 1.65 22.91 -21.43
N CYS A 9 2.20 22.54 -22.59
CA CYS A 9 2.37 21.13 -22.95
C CYS A 9 3.29 20.38 -21.97
N ALA A 10 4.37 21.00 -21.52
CA ALA A 10 5.28 20.41 -20.54
C ALA A 10 4.59 20.19 -19.18
N ALA A 11 3.81 21.16 -18.71
CA ALA A 11 3.04 21.04 -17.47
C ALA A 11 1.98 19.94 -17.55
N LEU A 12 1.27 19.86 -18.67
CA LEU A 12 0.27 18.81 -18.91
C LEU A 12 0.92 17.42 -18.95
N ALA A 13 2.05 17.27 -19.64
CA ALA A 13 2.79 16.01 -19.69
C ALA A 13 3.29 15.57 -18.30
N ALA A 14 3.81 16.50 -17.50
CA ALA A 14 4.28 16.22 -16.13
C ALA A 14 3.15 15.74 -15.21
N VAL A 15 1.98 16.39 -15.24
CA VAL A 15 0.80 15.96 -14.46
C VAL A 15 0.27 14.60 -14.93
N SER A 16 0.24 14.37 -16.24
CA SER A 16 -0.27 13.12 -16.82
C SER A 16 0.63 11.93 -16.48
N ALA A 17 1.95 12.15 -16.44
CA ALA A 17 2.93 11.12 -16.09
C ALA A 17 2.76 10.63 -14.64
N SER A 18 2.41 11.50 -13.69
CA SER A 18 2.23 11.14 -12.29
C SER A 18 1.17 10.05 -12.07
N GLY A 19 0.06 10.10 -12.83
CA GLY A 19 -1.00 9.09 -12.76
C GLY A 19 -0.63 7.74 -13.39
N ILE A 20 0.34 7.72 -14.30
CA ILE A 20 0.83 6.52 -14.99
C ILE A 20 2.00 5.89 -14.22
N VAL A 21 2.88 6.70 -13.65
CA VAL A 21 4.09 6.25 -12.92
C VAL A 21 3.76 5.79 -11.50
N ALA A 22 2.81 6.43 -10.82
CA ALA A 22 2.44 6.06 -9.45
C ALA A 22 2.01 4.58 -9.28
N PRO A 23 1.15 3.99 -10.14
CA PRO A 23 0.83 2.56 -10.05
C PRO A 23 1.95 1.64 -10.57
N LEU A 24 2.95 2.16 -11.27
CA LEU A 24 4.09 1.39 -11.78
C LEU A 24 5.20 1.23 -10.72
N VAL A 25 5.28 2.16 -9.77
CA VAL A 25 6.18 2.07 -8.61
C VAL A 25 5.52 1.20 -7.54
N ASN A 26 5.86 -0.09 -7.52
CA ASN A 26 5.46 -0.99 -6.44
C ASN A 26 6.22 -0.62 -5.16
N THR A 27 5.54 0.04 -4.21
CA THR A 27 6.12 0.36 -2.89
C THR A 27 6.01 -0.79 -1.88
N GLY A 28 5.33 -1.88 -2.25
CA GLY A 28 5.05 -3.02 -1.41
C GLY A 28 3.57 -3.36 -1.31
N VAL A 29 3.28 -4.54 -0.77
CA VAL A 29 1.94 -5.06 -0.50
C VAL A 29 1.86 -5.49 0.96
N SER A 30 0.76 -5.14 1.61
CA SER A 30 0.46 -5.56 2.98
C SER A 30 -0.87 -6.32 3.01
N ALA A 31 -0.91 -7.42 3.74
CA ALA A 31 -2.11 -8.19 4.03
C ALA A 31 -2.31 -8.28 5.54
N ARG A 32 -3.55 -8.13 6.00
CA ARG A 32 -3.94 -8.26 7.41
C ARG A 32 -5.17 -9.15 7.50
N SER A 33 -5.17 -10.06 8.46
CA SER A 33 -6.34 -10.84 8.86
C SER A 33 -6.61 -10.66 10.34
N GLN A 34 -7.89 -10.59 10.70
CA GLN A 34 -8.32 -10.57 12.08
C GLN A 34 -9.68 -11.25 12.20
N THR A 35 -9.86 -12.04 13.26
CA THR A 35 -11.14 -12.65 13.61
C THR A 35 -11.29 -12.65 15.13
N GLN A 36 -12.53 -12.52 15.59
CA GLN A 36 -12.89 -12.66 16.99
C GLN A 36 -14.25 -13.35 17.08
N ASP A 37 -14.39 -14.30 18.00
CA ASP A 37 -15.65 -14.98 18.26
C ASP A 37 -16.41 -14.37 19.46
N VAL A 38 -17.62 -14.89 19.72
CA VAL A 38 -18.50 -14.40 20.80
C VAL A 38 -17.95 -14.74 22.19
N LEU A 39 -17.06 -15.72 22.29
CA LEU A 39 -16.42 -16.14 23.54
C LEU A 39 -15.18 -15.30 23.87
N GLY A 40 -14.81 -14.36 23.00
CA GLY A 40 -13.66 -13.49 23.17
C GLY A 40 -12.36 -14.04 22.61
N ASN A 41 -12.36 -15.23 21.99
CA ASN A 41 -11.17 -15.75 21.34
C ASN A 41 -10.87 -14.92 20.09
N TYR A 42 -9.58 -14.65 19.86
CA TYR A 42 -9.14 -13.86 18.73
C TYR A 42 -7.98 -14.50 17.98
N ALA A 43 -7.90 -14.20 16.70
CA ALA A 43 -6.72 -14.43 15.90
C ALA A 43 -6.44 -13.20 15.06
N PHE A 44 -5.18 -12.81 15.01
CA PHE A 44 -4.69 -11.65 14.28
C PHE A 44 -3.41 -12.01 13.55
N GLY A 45 -3.26 -11.50 12.33
CA GLY A 45 -2.00 -11.61 11.62
C GLY A 45 -1.82 -10.50 10.60
N TYR A 46 -0.56 -10.23 10.28
CA TYR A 46 -0.21 -9.42 9.13
C TYR A 46 1.01 -9.98 8.42
N ASN A 47 1.09 -9.66 7.14
CA ASN A 47 2.26 -9.87 6.31
C ASN A 47 2.51 -8.60 5.49
N VAL A 48 3.73 -8.09 5.52
CA VAL A 48 4.16 -6.93 4.75
C VAL A 48 5.34 -7.35 3.89
N LYS A 49 5.29 -7.01 2.61
CA LYS A 49 6.40 -7.16 1.68
C LYS A 49 6.63 -5.81 1.00
N ASP A 50 7.82 -5.24 1.12
CA ASP A 50 8.16 -4.00 0.42
C ASP A 50 8.42 -4.25 -1.09
N GLY A 51 8.61 -3.16 -1.84
CA GLY A 51 8.93 -3.23 -3.27
C GLY A 51 10.29 -3.87 -3.60
N LEU A 52 11.17 -4.06 -2.62
CA LEU A 52 12.50 -4.65 -2.74
C LEU A 52 12.55 -6.12 -2.30
N GLY A 53 11.46 -6.62 -1.71
CA GLY A 53 11.30 -7.99 -1.24
C GLY A 53 11.57 -8.21 0.25
N ALA A 54 11.86 -7.17 1.04
CA ALA A 54 11.96 -7.30 2.49
C ALA A 54 10.58 -7.62 3.08
N THR A 55 10.54 -8.57 4.02
CA THR A 55 9.30 -9.07 4.62
C THR A 55 9.28 -8.88 6.12
N ASN A 56 8.12 -8.50 6.67
CA ASN A 56 7.85 -8.54 8.10
C ASN A 56 6.44 -9.10 8.33
N ALA A 57 6.32 -10.04 9.25
CA ALA A 57 5.06 -10.69 9.55
C ALA A 57 4.94 -10.98 11.05
N ARG A 58 3.72 -10.93 11.55
CA ARG A 58 3.36 -11.39 12.89
C ARG A 58 2.03 -12.13 12.81
N SER A 59 1.91 -13.16 13.63
CA SER A 59 0.64 -13.83 13.91
C SER A 59 0.49 -13.95 15.42
N GLU A 60 -0.73 -13.77 15.90
CA GLU A 60 -1.10 -13.86 17.30
C GLU A 60 -2.47 -14.52 17.39
N VAL A 61 -2.61 -15.44 18.34
CA VAL A 61 -3.87 -16.05 18.71
C VAL A 61 -3.97 -15.94 20.22
N GLY A 62 -5.17 -15.64 20.71
CA GLY A 62 -5.42 -15.58 22.14
C GLY A 62 -6.87 -15.91 22.44
N ASP A 63 -7.12 -16.17 23.71
CA ASP A 63 -8.44 -16.47 24.22
C ASP A 63 -9.06 -15.21 24.87
N GLY A 64 -10.30 -15.34 25.33
CA GLY A 64 -10.99 -14.27 26.06
C GLY A 64 -10.40 -13.96 27.44
N TYR A 65 -9.35 -14.66 27.88
CA TYR A 65 -8.76 -14.54 29.22
C TYR A 65 -7.41 -13.81 29.23
N GLY A 66 -6.75 -13.70 28.09
CA GLY A 66 -5.52 -12.90 27.91
C GLY A 66 -4.25 -13.72 27.90
#